data_AF-F3FYQ7-F1
#
_entry.id   AF-F3FYQ7-F1
#
_cell.length_a   1.000
_cell.length_b   1.000
_cell.length_c   1.000
_cell.angle_alpha   90.00
_cell.angle_beta   90.00
_cell.angle_gamma   90.00
#
_symmetry.space_group_name_H-M   'P 1'
#
loop_
_entity.id
_entity.type
_entity.pdbx_description
1 polymer ?
#
loop_
_entity_poly.entity_id
_entity_poly.type
_entity_poly.pdbx_seq_one_letter_code
_entity_poly.pdbx_strand_id
1 'polypeptide(L)' 'IYTSGSTGQPKGVMVEHCTLVNLVHWHCQAFALQAGSHTASVAGFGFDA' A
#
# COMPACT_ATOMS: atom_id res chain seq x y z
N ILE A 1 1.19 9.47 -0.34
CA ILE A 1 2.13 9.04 -1.41
C ILE A 1 2.13 10.11 -2.49
N TYR A 2 3.29 10.47 -3.00
CA TYR A 2 3.42 11.45 -4.08
C TYR A 2 4.04 10.78 -5.31
N THR A 3 3.51 11.11 -6.48
CA THR A 3 4.00 10.59 -7.77
C THR A 3 4.45 11.74 -8.66
N SER A 4 5.27 11.41 -9.68
CA SER A 4 5.68 12.39 -10.68
C SER A 4 4.47 12.95 -11.42
N GLY A 5 4.36 14.27 -11.50
CA GLY A 5 3.33 14.93 -12.30
C GLY A 5 3.84 15.32 -13.68
N SER A 6 3.00 15.15 -14.70
CA SER A 6 3.29 15.55 -16.09
C SER A 6 3.53 17.05 -16.26
N THR A 7 3.10 17.88 -15.32
CA THR A 7 3.32 19.34 -15.28
C THR A 7 4.60 19.74 -14.53
N GLY A 8 5.42 18.77 -14.12
CA GLY A 8 6.65 19.01 -13.35
C GLY A 8 6.44 19.19 -11.84
N GLN A 9 5.18 19.20 -11.36
CA GLN A 9 4.86 19.27 -9.94
C GLN A 9 4.31 17.91 -9.44
N PRO A 10 4.81 17.37 -8.33
CA PRO A 10 4.31 16.11 -7.78
C PRO A 10 2.82 16.15 -7.46
N LYS A 11 2.14 15.03 -7.67
CA LYS A 11 0.71 14.88 -7.36
C LYS A 11 0.54 13.97 -6.14
N GLY A 12 -0.29 14.39 -5.19
CA GLY A 12 -0.67 13.57 -4.06
C GLY A 12 -1.74 12.55 -4.48
N VAL A 13 -1.49 11.27 -4.20
CA VAL A 13 -2.50 10.23 -4.37
C VAL A 13 -3.25 10.07 -3.06
N MET A 14 -4.55 10.36 -3.09
CA MET A 14 -5.46 10.16 -1.96
C MET A 14 -5.96 8.71 -1.96
N VAL A 15 -5.85 8.04 -0.82
CA VAL A 15 -6.39 6.70 -0.60
C VAL A 15 -7.32 6.76 0.60
N GLU A 16 -8.57 6.37 0.38
CA GLU A 16 -9.56 6.28 1.46
C GLU A 16 -9.30 5.04 2.32
N HIS A 17 -9.67 5.14 3.60
CA HIS A 17 -9.46 4.06 4.56
C HIS A 17 -10.15 2.75 4.13
N CYS A 18 -11.36 2.82 3.56
CA CYS A 18 -12.11 1.65 3.10
C CYS A 18 -11.37 0.87 2.02
N THR A 19 -10.73 1.57 1.07
CA THR A 19 -9.97 0.97 -0.02
C THR A 19 -8.72 0.25 0.51
N LEU A 20 -8.03 0.86 1.48
CA LEU A 20 -6.88 0.23 2.14
C LEU A 20 -7.30 -1.03 2.90
N VAL A 21 -8.38 -0.96 3.67
CA VAL A 21 -8.93 -2.11 4.43
C VAL A 21 -9.29 -3.25 3.49
N ASN A 22 -9.94 -2.95 2.35
CA ASN A 22 -10.28 -3.96 1.35
C ASN A 22 -9.03 -4.66 0.78
N LEU A 23 -7.97 -3.91 0.45
CA LEU A 23 -6.70 -4.48 -0.04
C LEU A 23 -6.06 -5.41 0.99
N VAL A 24 -6.00 -4.97 2.25
CA VAL A 24 -5.41 -5.78 3.34
C VAL A 24 -6.18 -7.08 3.55
N HIS A 25 -7.52 -7.04 3.56
CA HIS A 25 -8.33 -8.25 3.70
C HIS A 25 -8.12 -9.22 2.53
N TRP A 26 -8.12 -8.72 1.30
CA TRP A 26 -7.83 -9.54 0.13
C TRP A 26 -6.43 -10.17 0.22
N HIS A 27 -5.41 -9.39 0.58
CA HIS A 27 -4.03 -9.87 0.67
C HIS A 27 -3.88 -10.97 1.75
N CYS A 28 -4.45 -10.77 2.93
CA CYS A 28 -4.47 -11.78 3.98
C CYS A 28 -5.12 -13.09 3.52
N GLN A 29 -6.23 -13.00 2.77
CA GLN A 29 -6.92 -14.18 2.24
C GLN A 29 -6.12 -14.87 1.12
N ALA A 30 -5.60 -14.10 0.16
CA ALA A 30 -4.89 -14.61 -1.02
C ALA A 30 -3.60 -15.35 -0.65
N PHE A 31 -2.89 -14.86 0.38
CA PHE A 31 -1.62 -15.44 0.84
C PHE A 31 -1.75 -16.27 2.12
N ALA A 32 -2.98 -16.50 2.59
CA ALA A 32 -3.27 -17.24 3.82
C ALA A 32 -2.42 -16.78 5.02
N LEU A 33 -2.30 -15.46 5.21
CA LEU A 33 -1.52 -14.90 6.32
C LEU A 33 -2.17 -15.26 7.66
N GLN A 34 -1.34 -15.72 8.60
CA GLN A 34 -1.78 -16.17 9.91
C GLN A 34 -0.99 -15.47 11.02
N ALA A 35 -1.49 -15.54 12.24
CA ALA A 35 -0.72 -15.11 13.40
C ALA A 35 0.59 -15.91 13.48
N GLY A 36 1.71 -15.22 13.65
CA GLY A 36 3.04 -15.83 13.60
C GLY A 36 3.67 -15.92 12.21
N SER A 37 2.97 -15.51 11.14
CA SER A 37 3.61 -15.31 9.84
C SER A 37 4.58 -14.11 9.90
N HIS A 38 5.69 -14.22 9.17
CA HIS A 38 6.69 -13.16 9.04
C HIS A 38 6.70 -12.64 7.61
N THR A 39 6.69 -11.32 7.45
CA THR A 39 6.86 -10.64 6.16
C THR A 39 7.97 -9.61 6.30
N ALA A 40 8.74 -9.42 5.23
CA ALA A 40 9.79 -8.40 5.21
C ALA A 40 9.18 -7.04 4.84
N SER A 41 9.46 -6.00 5.62
CA SER A 41 9.12 -4.62 5.27
C SER A 41 10.28 -3.99 4.53
N VAL A 42 10.25 -4.04 3.20
CA VAL A 42 11.35 -3.57 2.34
C VAL A 42 11.05 -2.25 1.65
N ALA A 43 9.77 -1.90 1.49
CA ALA A 43 9.37 -0.63 0.90
C ALA A 43 9.68 0.52 1.85
N GLY A 44 10.25 1.61 1.31
CA GLY A 44 10.39 2.85 2.07
C GLY A 44 9.04 3.52 2.29
N PHE A 45 8.93 4.36 3.31
CA PHE A 45 7.68 5.03 3.70
C PHE A 45 6.97 5.80 2.57
N GLY A 46 7.70 6.26 1.55
CA GLY A 46 7.15 7.00 0.42
C GLY A 46 6.49 6.15 -0.68
N PHE A 47 6.54 4.82 -0.60
CA PHE A 47 6.08 3.88 -1.64
C PHE A 47 4.77 3.16 -1.22
N ASP A 48 4.02 2.66 -2.20
CA ASP A 48 2.70 2.00 -2.07
C ASP A 48 2.74 0.46 -2.09
N ALA A 49 3.93 -0.14 -1.97
CA ALA A 49 4.17 -1.58 -2.12
C ALA A 49 3.92 -2.41 -0.85
#